data_AF-D6TXE7-F1
#
_entry.id   AF-D6TXE7-F1
#
_cell.length_a   1.000
_cell.length_b   1.000
_cell.length_c   1.000
_cell.angle_alpha   90.00
_cell.angle_beta   90.00
_cell.angle_gamma   90.00
#
_symmetry.space_group_name_H-M   'P 1'
#
loop_
_entity.id
_entity.type
_entity.pdbx_description
1 polymer ?
#
loop_
_entity_poly.entity_id
_entity_poly.type
_entity_poly.pdbx_seq_one_letter_code
_entity_poly.pdbx_strand_id
1 'polypeptide(L)'
;MPNHPPSTFTRQLQALRASLPPEAPDPLIDPPPHAFLRLWECARAAGIVVSKLFVVRQPLDSHAAGAYSVEHHDIWVWSAPEMPEEQVLRTLLHELAHAQCPPKLPYASFEEEWAEERATWQRAIALAHRWGMTHLFPEETIAEIQEEVEACLQQRLAASTILGSTDMERTEQALRQIRLEAHARGWTGQLLHDVLTGTCANPGYLGQVLTFDRCVLHACWETVHEPEADPDPDTLFGPLSHLHDATQLIRAVEMLQRALASCARQEEALRARLASRSWHRTTSGKVSYEQSRQVIHDETALQEAIALVNQLCFEARGYALRMHWQQYETLFAQHDQERQPAHLYCLQLIFTPWTEVLTTIAPWMDAAELPPCPPRHPRAVWFLFPSGQDITPLEAAWQLFVLSWVNCADISYEGLFHTSTSPLQDSGESQRAVTSEDMEGV
;
A
#
# COMPACT_ATOMS: atom_id res chain seq x y z
N MET A 1 23.14 -39.50 1.34
CA MET A 1 22.36 -38.57 2.18
C MET A 1 21.54 -37.70 1.24
N PRO A 2 20.24 -37.51 1.45
CA PRO A 2 19.48 -36.60 0.59
C PRO A 2 20.00 -35.18 0.81
N ASN A 3 20.39 -34.51 -0.29
CA ASN A 3 20.75 -33.10 -0.30
C ASN A 3 19.50 -32.30 0.04
N HIS A 4 19.26 -32.05 1.33
CA HIS A 4 18.25 -31.08 1.72
C HIS A 4 18.67 -29.70 1.19
N PRO A 5 17.75 -28.94 0.59
CA PRO A 5 18.04 -27.57 0.18
C PRO A 5 18.55 -26.76 1.38
N PRO A 6 19.50 -25.83 1.16
CA PRO A 6 20.01 -24.98 2.23
C PRO A 6 18.87 -24.15 2.83
N SER A 7 18.86 -24.02 4.15
CA SER A 7 17.83 -23.24 4.86
C SER A 7 17.79 -21.79 4.40
N THR A 8 16.65 -21.13 4.59
CA THR A 8 16.45 -19.72 4.21
C THR A 8 17.55 -18.82 4.76
N PHE A 9 17.89 -18.97 6.04
CA PHE A 9 18.95 -18.17 6.68
C PHE A 9 20.35 -18.53 6.15
N THR A 10 20.59 -19.79 5.78
CA THR A 10 21.84 -20.18 5.10
C THR A 10 21.97 -19.48 3.75
N ARG A 11 20.90 -19.40 2.96
CA ARG A 11 20.88 -18.69 1.66
C ARG A 11 21.07 -17.19 1.83
N GLN A 12 20.38 -16.58 2.80
CA GLN A 12 20.54 -15.15 3.11
C GLN A 12 21.96 -14.82 3.56
N LEU A 13 22.56 -15.65 4.43
CA LEU A 13 23.95 -15.47 4.86
C LEU A 13 24.94 -15.60 3.70
N GLN A 14 24.71 -16.54 2.76
CA GLN A 14 25.52 -16.68 1.55
C GLN A 14 25.41 -15.45 0.63
N ALA A 15 24.20 -14.93 0.43
CA ALA A 15 23.97 -13.70 -0.32
C ALA A 15 24.66 -12.50 0.33
N LEU A 16 24.56 -12.37 1.65
CA LEU A 16 25.24 -11.32 2.41
C LEU A 16 26.76 -11.42 2.25
N ARG A 17 27.34 -12.61 2.43
CA ARG A 17 28.79 -12.86 2.19
C ARG A 17 29.23 -12.45 0.79
N ALA A 18 28.42 -12.74 -0.23
CA ALA A 18 28.72 -12.39 -1.62
C ALA A 18 28.61 -10.87 -1.89
N SER A 19 27.79 -10.16 -1.12
CA SER A 19 27.62 -8.69 -1.25
C SER A 19 28.72 -7.88 -0.57
N LEU A 20 29.47 -8.50 0.33
CA LEU A 20 30.52 -7.83 1.10
C LEU A 20 31.83 -7.71 0.33
N PRO A 21 32.62 -6.64 0.56
CA PRO A 21 33.95 -6.54 -0.04
C PRO A 21 34.86 -7.67 0.49
N PRO A 22 35.86 -8.12 -0.30
CA PRO A 22 36.71 -9.27 0.07
C PRO A 22 37.44 -9.14 1.41
N GLU A 23 37.63 -7.91 1.88
CA GLU A 23 38.33 -7.54 3.10
C GLU A 23 37.40 -7.46 4.32
N ALA A 24 36.08 -7.52 4.12
CA ALA A 24 35.12 -7.46 5.22
C ALA A 24 35.24 -8.71 6.12
N PRO A 25 35.06 -8.55 7.44
CA PRO A 25 34.99 -9.71 8.33
C PRO A 25 33.81 -10.61 7.94
N ASP A 26 33.92 -11.91 8.21
CA ASP A 26 32.80 -12.84 7.99
C ASP A 26 31.57 -12.32 8.76
N PRO A 27 30.41 -12.17 8.10
CA PRO A 27 29.19 -11.72 8.75
C PRO A 27 28.73 -12.70 9.83
N LEU A 28 29.14 -13.97 9.82
CA LEU A 28 28.86 -14.93 10.89
C LEU A 28 29.89 -14.83 12.03
N ILE A 29 29.40 -14.79 13.26
CA ILE A 29 30.23 -14.93 14.48
C ILE A 29 30.29 -16.42 14.84
N ASP A 30 31.41 -17.06 14.49
CA ASP A 30 31.68 -18.47 14.76
C ASP A 30 33.04 -18.64 15.49
N PRO A 31 33.07 -19.23 16.70
CA PRO A 31 31.92 -19.73 17.48
C PRO A 31 31.02 -18.59 18.00
N PRO A 32 29.70 -18.85 18.20
CA PRO A 32 28.83 -17.91 18.91
C PRO A 32 29.36 -17.57 20.31
N PRO A 33 29.13 -16.36 20.83
CA PRO A 33 29.58 -16.00 22.18
C PRO A 33 28.95 -16.89 23.26
N HIS A 34 29.67 -17.12 24.36
CA HIS A 34 29.30 -18.11 25.38
C HIS A 34 27.89 -17.93 25.97
N ALA A 35 27.44 -16.69 26.18
CA ALA A 35 26.11 -16.42 26.71
C ALA A 35 24.99 -16.93 25.78
N PHE A 36 25.20 -16.85 24.47
CA PHE A 36 24.26 -17.33 23.44
C PHE A 36 24.21 -18.86 23.42
N LEU A 37 25.39 -19.50 23.47
CA LEU A 37 25.49 -20.96 23.55
C LEU A 37 24.79 -21.50 24.80
N ARG A 38 24.95 -20.81 25.95
CA ARG A 38 24.25 -21.17 27.19
C ARG A 38 22.72 -21.12 27.04
N LEU A 39 22.18 -20.04 26.45
CA LEU A 39 20.74 -19.93 26.17
C LEU A 39 20.26 -21.04 25.21
N TRP A 40 21.05 -21.32 24.18
CA TRP A 40 20.77 -22.36 23.21
C TRP A 40 20.70 -23.76 23.84
N GLU A 41 21.62 -24.05 24.74
CA GLU A 41 21.65 -25.29 25.53
C GLU A 41 20.45 -25.38 26.49
N CYS A 42 20.09 -24.29 27.17
CA CYS A 42 18.90 -24.23 28.02
C CYS A 42 17.62 -24.52 27.22
N ALA A 43 17.50 -23.97 26.01
CA ALA A 43 16.36 -24.21 25.13
C ALA A 43 16.24 -25.69 24.72
N ARG A 44 17.35 -26.29 24.29
CA ARG A 44 17.40 -27.72 23.94
C ARG A 44 17.06 -28.61 25.13
N ALA A 45 17.61 -28.31 26.30
CA ALA A 45 17.32 -29.04 27.54
C ALA A 45 15.84 -28.92 27.96
N ALA A 46 15.18 -27.80 27.64
CA ALA A 46 13.77 -27.57 27.86
C ALA A 46 12.85 -28.21 26.79
N GLY A 47 13.41 -28.91 25.81
CA GLY A 47 12.66 -29.58 24.74
C GLY A 47 12.17 -28.64 23.64
N ILE A 48 12.71 -27.42 23.55
CA ILE A 48 12.39 -26.49 22.45
C ILE A 48 13.08 -27.01 21.17
N VAL A 49 12.31 -27.16 20.10
CA VAL A 49 12.80 -27.69 18.82
C VAL A 49 13.56 -26.60 18.09
N VAL A 50 14.90 -26.70 18.09
CA VAL A 50 15.81 -25.79 17.41
C VAL A 50 16.93 -26.54 16.68
N SER A 51 17.28 -26.06 15.50
CA SER A 51 18.28 -26.64 14.60
C SER A 51 19.62 -25.89 14.72
N LYS A 52 19.78 -24.77 13.99
CA LYS A 52 21.01 -23.95 13.97
C LYS A 52 20.78 -22.57 14.57
N LEU A 53 21.80 -22.05 15.23
CA LEU A 53 21.88 -20.66 15.69
C LEU A 53 22.89 -19.90 14.83
N PHE A 54 22.47 -18.79 14.25
CA PHE A 54 23.32 -17.86 13.51
C PHE A 54 23.42 -16.55 14.29
N VAL A 55 24.59 -16.26 14.87
CA VAL A 55 24.86 -14.92 15.45
C VAL A 55 25.61 -14.13 14.40
N VAL A 56 25.02 -13.05 13.90
CA VAL A 56 25.53 -12.31 12.73
C VAL A 56 25.92 -10.88 13.07
N ARG A 57 26.98 -10.37 12.45
CA ARG A 57 27.49 -8.98 12.62
C ARG A 57 26.63 -7.95 11.90
N GLN A 58 25.94 -8.39 10.86
CA GLN A 58 25.06 -7.60 10.02
C GLN A 58 23.73 -8.33 9.91
N PRO A 59 22.60 -7.63 9.93
CA PRO A 59 21.31 -8.28 9.94
C PRO A 59 21.06 -9.00 8.60
N LEU A 60 20.43 -10.18 8.65
CA LEU A 60 20.00 -10.91 7.44
C LEU A 60 18.75 -10.27 6.81
N ASP A 61 18.01 -9.50 7.59
CA ASP A 61 16.89 -8.65 7.19
C ASP A 61 17.08 -7.27 7.84
N SER A 62 17.16 -6.21 7.04
CA SER A 62 17.35 -4.84 7.52
C SER A 62 16.26 -4.33 8.47
N HIS A 63 15.13 -5.03 8.57
CA HIS A 63 13.99 -4.66 9.41
C HIS A 63 13.87 -5.48 10.70
N ALA A 64 14.75 -6.45 10.93
CA ALA A 64 14.68 -7.33 12.10
C ALA A 64 16.02 -7.41 12.84
N ALA A 65 15.94 -7.53 14.17
CA ALA A 65 17.11 -7.82 14.99
C ALA A 65 17.38 -9.34 15.13
N GLY A 66 16.44 -10.18 14.72
CA GLY A 66 16.53 -11.63 14.71
C GLY A 66 15.29 -12.23 14.05
N ALA A 67 15.35 -13.53 13.73
CA ALA A 67 14.17 -14.26 13.28
C ALA A 67 14.29 -15.76 13.53
N TYR A 68 13.14 -16.42 13.71
CA TYR A 68 12.96 -17.86 13.75
C TYR A 68 12.34 -18.40 12.45
N SER A 69 12.92 -19.48 11.91
CA SER A 69 12.38 -20.20 10.76
C SER A 69 11.50 -21.37 11.21
N VAL A 70 10.19 -21.29 10.97
CA VAL A 70 9.26 -22.39 11.28
C VAL A 70 9.59 -23.68 10.51
N GLU A 71 10.01 -23.56 9.25
CA GLU A 71 10.31 -24.70 8.37
C GLU A 71 11.59 -25.44 8.76
N HIS A 72 12.65 -24.70 9.10
CA HIS A 72 13.98 -25.26 9.34
C HIS A 72 14.35 -25.33 10.82
N HIS A 73 13.55 -24.72 11.70
CA HIS A 73 13.84 -24.52 13.12
C HIS A 73 15.16 -23.79 13.40
N ASP A 74 15.65 -23.02 12.43
CA ASP A 74 16.85 -22.21 12.57
C ASP A 74 16.50 -20.86 13.20
N ILE A 75 17.44 -20.26 13.92
CA ILE A 75 17.32 -18.91 14.50
C ILE A 75 18.53 -18.08 14.08
N TRP A 76 18.32 -16.82 13.71
CA TRP A 76 19.41 -15.86 13.63
C TRP A 76 19.15 -14.65 14.53
N VAL A 77 20.24 -14.03 15.01
CA VAL A 77 20.21 -12.79 15.81
C VAL A 77 21.37 -11.87 15.41
N TRP A 78 21.08 -10.58 15.33
CA TRP A 78 22.05 -9.54 15.01
C TRP A 78 22.79 -9.09 16.26
N SER A 79 24.12 -9.16 16.21
CA SER A 79 25.03 -8.69 17.26
C SER A 79 26.06 -7.75 16.65
N ALA A 80 25.84 -6.45 16.80
CA ALA A 80 26.83 -5.43 16.45
C ALA A 80 27.70 -5.05 17.67
N PRO A 81 28.96 -4.61 17.48
CA PRO A 81 29.85 -4.20 18.59
C PRO A 81 29.28 -3.10 19.50
N GLU A 82 28.44 -2.23 18.96
CA GLU A 82 27.79 -1.13 19.65
C GLU A 82 26.52 -1.54 20.43
N MET A 83 25.98 -2.73 20.19
CA MET A 83 24.79 -3.21 20.86
C MET A 83 25.13 -3.84 22.22
N PRO A 84 24.42 -3.46 23.31
CA PRO A 84 24.55 -4.14 24.58
C PRO A 84 24.27 -5.65 24.45
N GLU A 85 25.15 -6.50 24.99
CA GLU A 85 24.99 -7.97 24.91
C GLU A 85 23.62 -8.42 25.45
N GLU A 86 23.15 -7.80 26.55
CA GLU A 86 21.85 -8.07 27.15
C GLU A 86 20.69 -7.83 26.17
N GLN A 87 20.76 -6.79 25.35
CA GLN A 87 19.75 -6.53 24.32
C GLN A 87 19.71 -7.65 23.28
N VAL A 88 20.87 -8.13 22.83
CA VAL A 88 20.92 -9.22 21.85
C VAL A 88 20.44 -10.54 22.46
N LEU A 89 20.77 -10.80 23.72
CA LEU A 89 20.29 -11.99 24.45
C LEU A 89 18.77 -11.96 24.66
N ARG A 90 18.18 -10.78 24.88
CA ARG A 90 16.71 -10.61 24.88
C ARG A 90 16.10 -10.97 23.53
N THR A 91 16.69 -10.52 22.42
CA THR A 91 16.24 -10.91 21.08
C THR A 91 16.35 -12.42 20.87
N LEU A 92 17.44 -13.06 21.31
CA LEU A 92 17.53 -14.53 21.24
C LEU A 92 16.43 -15.22 22.07
N LEU A 93 16.12 -14.72 23.27
CA LEU A 93 15.02 -15.24 24.09
C LEU A 93 13.65 -15.06 23.44
N HIS A 94 13.46 -13.95 22.71
CA HIS A 94 12.27 -13.72 21.89
C HIS A 94 12.13 -14.77 20.78
N GLU A 95 13.18 -14.99 19.99
CA GLU A 95 13.16 -16.01 18.92
C GLU A 95 13.02 -17.44 19.46
N LEU A 96 13.59 -17.73 20.64
CA LEU A 96 13.39 -19.00 21.33
C LEU A 96 11.94 -19.18 21.83
N ALA A 97 11.26 -18.09 22.19
CA ALA A 97 9.85 -18.13 22.54
C ALA A 97 8.95 -18.41 21.32
N HIS A 98 9.29 -17.87 20.15
CA HIS A 98 8.67 -18.31 18.88
C HIS A 98 8.94 -19.79 18.62
N ALA A 99 10.16 -20.29 18.82
CA ALA A 99 10.45 -21.71 18.63
C ALA A 99 9.70 -22.62 19.62
N GLN A 100 9.45 -22.15 20.86
CA GLN A 100 8.66 -22.88 21.86
C GLN A 100 7.19 -23.00 21.46
N CYS A 101 6.63 -21.96 20.85
CA CYS A 101 5.26 -21.96 20.36
C CYS A 101 5.22 -21.34 18.96
N PRO A 102 5.50 -22.15 17.92
CA PRO A 102 5.59 -21.64 16.56
C PRO A 102 4.32 -20.92 16.11
N PRO A 103 4.44 -19.77 15.43
CA PRO A 103 3.29 -18.99 14.98
C PRO A 103 2.46 -19.78 13.97
N LYS A 104 1.14 -19.56 13.99
CA LYS A 104 0.20 -20.13 13.01
C LYS A 104 -0.05 -19.11 11.92
N LEU A 105 0.75 -19.19 10.85
CA LEU A 105 0.64 -18.30 9.71
C LEU A 105 -0.35 -18.86 8.65
N PRO A 106 -1.03 -17.98 7.87
CA PRO A 106 -1.09 -16.52 8.02
C PRO A 106 -2.06 -16.09 9.14
N TYR A 107 -1.83 -14.91 9.72
CA TYR A 107 -2.79 -14.28 10.64
C TYR A 107 -3.96 -13.65 9.88
N ALA A 108 -5.12 -13.56 10.54
CA ALA A 108 -6.30 -12.92 9.94
C ALA A 108 -6.30 -11.38 10.08
N SER A 109 -5.53 -10.84 11.03
CA SER A 109 -5.48 -9.40 11.33
C SER A 109 -4.19 -9.02 12.03
N PHE A 110 -3.88 -7.72 12.04
CA PHE A 110 -2.78 -7.15 12.82
C PHE A 110 -2.99 -7.36 14.33
N GLU A 111 -4.22 -7.28 14.82
CA GLU A 111 -4.52 -7.47 16.23
C GLU A 111 -4.23 -8.90 16.70
N GLU A 112 -4.50 -9.90 15.84
CA GLU A 112 -4.17 -11.30 16.10
C GLU A 112 -2.66 -11.51 16.10
N GLU A 113 -1.95 -11.01 15.09
CA GLU A 113 -0.49 -11.05 15.02
C GLU A 113 0.16 -10.42 16.27
N TRP A 114 -0.32 -9.25 16.68
CA TRP A 114 0.20 -8.55 17.87
C TRP A 114 -0.20 -9.20 19.19
N ALA A 115 -1.33 -9.88 19.25
CA ALA A 115 -1.65 -10.71 20.42
C ALA A 115 -0.64 -11.85 20.56
N GLU A 116 -0.23 -12.49 19.45
CA GLU A 116 0.82 -13.50 19.46
C GLU A 116 2.20 -12.91 19.77
N GLU A 117 2.52 -11.72 19.28
CA GLU A 117 3.77 -11.00 19.60
C GLU A 117 3.87 -10.68 21.10
N ARG A 118 2.80 -10.13 21.69
CA ARG A 118 2.73 -9.90 23.16
C ARG A 118 2.88 -11.21 23.94
N ALA A 119 2.23 -12.28 23.49
CA ALA A 119 2.37 -13.59 24.11
C ALA A 119 3.81 -14.13 23.98
N THR A 120 4.48 -13.85 22.86
CA THR A 120 5.88 -14.23 22.62
C THR A 120 6.82 -13.53 23.60
N TRP A 121 6.68 -12.21 23.79
CA TRP A 121 7.47 -11.49 24.80
C TRP A 121 7.21 -11.98 26.23
N GLN A 122 5.94 -12.24 26.59
CA GLN A 122 5.62 -12.83 27.90
C GLN A 122 6.27 -14.20 28.10
N ARG A 123 6.28 -15.03 27.05
CA ARG A 123 6.99 -16.33 27.06
C ARG A 123 8.50 -16.14 27.18
N ALA A 124 9.10 -15.19 26.46
CA ALA A 124 10.53 -14.88 26.53
C ALA A 124 10.95 -14.48 27.96
N ILE A 125 10.16 -13.61 28.61
CA ILE A 125 10.33 -13.23 30.01
C ILE A 125 10.24 -14.47 30.91
N ALA A 126 9.20 -15.31 30.75
CA ALA A 126 9.03 -16.52 31.54
C ALA A 126 10.18 -17.53 31.35
N LEU A 127 10.74 -17.64 30.14
CA LEU A 127 11.94 -18.44 29.87
C LEU A 127 13.16 -17.89 30.61
N ALA A 128 13.37 -16.57 30.56
CA ALA A 128 14.45 -15.90 31.28
C ALA A 128 14.38 -16.16 32.80
N HIS A 129 13.19 -16.03 33.39
CA HIS A 129 12.95 -16.37 34.80
C HIS A 129 13.28 -17.83 35.10
N ARG A 130 12.78 -18.76 34.28
CA ARG A 130 13.00 -20.20 34.47
C ARG A 130 14.48 -20.59 34.41
N TRP A 131 15.26 -19.89 33.61
CA TRP A 131 16.68 -20.18 33.42
C TRP A 131 17.62 -19.32 34.28
N GLY A 132 17.07 -18.56 35.24
CA GLY A 132 17.86 -17.74 36.17
C GLY A 132 18.52 -16.53 35.53
N MET A 133 17.95 -16.00 34.44
CA MET A 133 18.43 -14.85 33.68
C MET A 133 17.48 -13.65 33.81
N THR A 134 16.88 -13.46 34.98
CA THR A 134 15.90 -12.39 35.25
C THR A 134 16.47 -10.98 35.03
N HIS A 135 17.78 -10.80 35.18
CA HIS A 135 18.46 -9.54 34.93
C HIS A 135 18.32 -9.04 33.49
N LEU A 136 18.00 -9.91 32.52
CA LEU A 136 17.78 -9.50 31.13
C LEU A 136 16.49 -8.71 30.95
N PHE A 137 15.51 -8.89 31.84
CA PHE A 137 14.20 -8.24 31.80
C PHE A 137 13.90 -7.52 33.12
N PRO A 138 14.62 -6.42 33.44
CA PRO A 138 14.22 -5.54 34.52
C PRO A 138 12.85 -4.90 34.22
N GLU A 139 12.17 -4.40 35.25
CA GLU A 139 10.81 -3.85 35.11
C GLU A 139 10.74 -2.72 34.07
N GLU A 140 11.78 -1.87 34.00
CA GLU A 140 11.85 -0.79 33.01
C GLU A 140 11.89 -1.33 31.57
N THR A 141 12.73 -2.34 31.31
CA THR A 141 12.80 -2.97 29.98
C THR A 141 11.51 -3.68 29.61
N ILE A 142 10.82 -4.31 30.58
CA ILE A 142 9.52 -4.94 30.31
C ILE A 142 8.50 -3.87 29.88
N ALA A 143 8.49 -2.72 30.55
CA ALA A 143 7.62 -1.61 30.19
C ALA A 143 7.96 -1.04 28.81
N GLU A 144 9.25 -0.83 28.51
CA GLU A 144 9.73 -0.37 27.20
C GLU A 144 9.29 -1.31 26.07
N ILE A 145 9.50 -2.62 26.22
CA ILE A 145 9.09 -3.63 25.22
C ILE A 145 7.56 -3.59 25.02
N GLN A 146 6.79 -3.48 26.09
CA GLN A 146 5.32 -3.42 25.98
C GLN A 146 4.87 -2.15 25.25
N GLU A 147 5.51 -1.01 25.52
CA GLU A 147 5.24 0.25 24.83
C GLU A 147 5.62 0.17 23.35
N GLU A 148 6.79 -0.38 23.02
CA GLU A 148 7.26 -0.55 21.64
C GLU A 148 6.34 -1.47 20.83
N VAL A 149 5.93 -2.61 21.42
CA VAL A 149 5.00 -3.55 20.80
C VAL A 149 3.67 -2.86 20.52
N GLU A 150 3.10 -2.13 21.47
CA GLU A 150 1.84 -1.44 21.27
C GLU A 150 1.96 -0.29 20.26
N ALA A 151 3.03 0.51 20.31
CA ALA A 151 3.30 1.57 19.33
C ALA A 151 3.39 1.01 17.90
N CYS A 152 3.99 -0.19 17.74
CA CYS A 152 4.07 -0.88 16.47
C CYS A 152 2.72 -1.36 15.93
N LEU A 153 1.80 -1.80 16.80
CA LEU A 153 0.42 -2.10 16.41
C LEU A 153 -0.29 -0.84 15.94
N GLN A 154 -0.22 0.23 16.74
CA GLN A 154 -0.89 1.49 16.43
C GLN A 154 -0.40 2.09 15.10
N GLN A 155 0.89 1.99 14.79
CA GLN A 155 1.42 2.42 13.49
C GLN A 155 0.85 1.61 12.31
N ARG A 156 0.60 0.31 12.48
CA ARG A 156 0.01 -0.54 11.42
C ARG A 156 -1.47 -0.29 11.23
N LEU A 157 -2.22 -0.13 12.32
CA LEU A 157 -3.64 0.26 12.28
C LEU A 157 -3.83 1.66 11.68
N ALA A 158 -2.90 2.58 11.97
CA ALA A 158 -2.84 3.89 11.33
C ALA A 158 -2.54 3.76 9.83
N ALA A 159 -1.53 2.96 9.45
CA ALA A 159 -1.18 2.75 8.05
C ALA A 159 -2.31 2.08 7.25
N SER A 160 -3.02 1.10 7.82
CA SER A 160 -4.17 0.46 7.17
C SER A 160 -5.32 1.44 6.97
N THR A 161 -5.52 2.34 7.95
CA THR A 161 -6.49 3.44 7.88
C THR A 161 -6.11 4.45 6.80
N ILE A 162 -4.85 4.89 6.75
CA ILE A 162 -4.32 5.81 5.73
C ILE A 162 -4.41 5.17 4.34
N LEU A 163 -4.06 3.89 4.22
CA LEU A 163 -4.19 3.13 2.97
C LEU A 163 -5.66 2.95 2.55
N GLY A 164 -6.59 2.85 3.50
CA GLY A 164 -7.97 2.48 3.23
C GLY A 164 -8.14 1.01 2.83
N SER A 165 -7.28 0.13 3.37
CA SER A 165 -7.33 -1.33 3.20
C SER A 165 -6.76 -2.02 4.44
N THR A 166 -7.30 -3.17 4.79
CA THR A 166 -6.80 -4.07 5.84
C THR A 166 -5.94 -5.20 5.28
N ASP A 167 -5.60 -5.17 3.99
CA ASP A 167 -4.63 -6.10 3.41
C ASP A 167 -3.27 -5.90 4.10
N MET A 168 -2.80 -6.94 4.80
CA MET A 168 -1.60 -6.85 5.64
C MET A 168 -0.35 -6.57 4.81
N GLU A 169 -0.20 -7.23 3.66
CA GLU A 169 0.97 -7.07 2.78
C GLU A 169 1.07 -5.64 2.25
N ARG A 170 -0.04 -5.09 1.73
CA ARG A 170 -0.08 -3.71 1.24
C ARG A 170 0.10 -2.70 2.35
N THR A 171 -0.44 -2.97 3.53
CA THR A 171 -0.29 -2.08 4.69
C THR A 171 1.17 -2.02 5.13
N GLU A 172 1.89 -3.15 5.16
CA GLU A 172 3.33 -3.15 5.46
C GLU A 172 4.13 -2.38 4.39
N GLN A 173 3.79 -2.54 3.11
CA GLN A 173 4.40 -1.77 2.02
C GLN A 173 4.12 -0.26 2.15
N ALA A 174 2.88 0.11 2.48
CA ALA A 174 2.50 1.50 2.71
C ALA A 174 3.23 2.09 3.92
N LEU A 175 3.27 1.37 5.05
CA LEU A 175 4.00 1.80 6.24
C LEU A 175 5.49 1.96 5.96
N ARG A 176 6.09 1.05 5.18
CA ARG A 176 7.50 1.18 4.74
C ARG A 176 7.70 2.46 3.94
N GLN A 177 6.81 2.75 2.98
CA GLN A 177 6.93 3.96 2.17
C GLN A 177 6.75 5.22 3.00
N ILE A 178 5.73 5.27 3.87
CA ILE A 178 5.50 6.39 4.76
C ILE A 178 6.72 6.63 5.66
N ARG A 179 7.36 5.57 6.17
CA ARG A 179 8.60 5.68 6.96
C ARG A 179 9.78 6.25 6.15
N LEU A 180 9.90 5.89 4.86
CA LEU A 180 10.94 6.44 3.99
C LEU A 180 10.71 7.94 3.74
N GLU A 181 9.48 8.33 3.45
CA GLU A 181 9.10 9.74 3.27
C GLU A 181 9.27 10.54 4.56
N ALA A 182 8.85 9.98 5.69
CA ALA A 182 9.04 10.54 7.01
C ALA A 182 10.52 10.77 7.33
N HIS A 183 11.39 9.78 7.04
CA HIS A 183 12.83 9.92 7.24
C HIS A 183 13.42 11.05 6.39
N ALA A 184 13.04 11.13 5.11
CA ALA A 184 13.47 12.22 4.22
C ALA A 184 13.01 13.61 4.71
N ARG A 185 11.87 13.67 5.40
CA ARG A 185 11.30 14.90 5.99
C ARG A 185 11.77 15.16 7.44
N GLY A 186 12.58 14.27 8.02
CA GLY A 186 13.06 14.39 9.40
C GLY A 186 12.02 14.07 10.47
N TRP A 187 10.93 13.36 10.13
CA TRP A 187 9.93 12.92 11.09
C TRP A 187 10.38 11.63 11.78
N THR A 188 10.78 11.74 13.04
CA THR A 188 11.29 10.59 13.83
C THR A 188 10.54 10.44 15.14
N GLY A 189 10.58 9.22 15.69
CA GLY A 189 10.02 8.89 17.01
C GLY A 189 8.56 9.32 17.16
N GLN A 190 8.30 10.14 18.19
CA GLN A 190 6.95 10.59 18.55
C GLN A 190 6.27 11.39 17.43
N LEU A 191 7.00 12.22 16.68
CA LEU A 191 6.38 13.01 15.60
C LEU A 191 5.80 12.11 14.51
N LEU A 192 6.52 11.06 14.12
CA LEU A 192 6.02 10.08 13.15
C LEU A 192 4.78 9.36 13.71
N HIS A 193 4.83 8.95 14.99
CA HIS A 193 3.67 8.33 15.65
C HIS A 193 2.46 9.27 15.65
N ASP A 194 2.63 10.53 16.01
CA ASP A 194 1.54 11.52 16.08
C ASP A 194 0.95 11.84 14.70
N VAL A 195 1.81 11.90 13.67
CA VAL A 195 1.36 12.12 12.29
C VAL A 195 0.59 10.91 11.76
N LEU A 196 1.11 9.69 11.98
CA LEU A 196 0.44 8.45 11.56
C LEU A 196 -0.92 8.30 12.27
N THR A 197 -0.96 8.51 13.58
CA THR A 197 -2.17 8.30 14.39
C THR A 197 -3.16 9.46 14.32
N GLY A 198 -2.82 10.54 13.61
CA GLY A 198 -3.72 11.69 13.46
C GLY A 198 -3.80 12.61 14.68
N THR A 199 -2.92 12.44 15.67
CA THR A 199 -2.89 13.27 16.90
C THR A 199 -2.08 14.54 16.73
N CYS A 200 -1.29 14.65 15.66
CA CYS A 200 -0.52 15.85 15.35
C CYS A 200 -1.45 17.04 15.05
N ALA A 201 -1.25 18.15 15.75
CA ALA A 201 -2.04 19.37 15.57
C ALA A 201 -1.79 20.11 14.25
N ASN A 202 -0.77 19.74 13.48
CA ASN A 202 -0.45 20.38 12.20
C ASN A 202 -1.15 19.65 11.03
N PRO A 203 -2.20 20.23 10.43
CA PRO A 203 -2.92 19.61 9.33
C PRO A 203 -2.07 19.42 8.07
N GLY A 204 -0.99 20.20 7.91
CA GLY A 204 -0.05 20.02 6.80
C GLY A 204 0.70 18.69 6.85
N TYR A 205 1.03 18.20 8.05
CA TYR A 205 1.68 16.89 8.18
C TYR A 205 0.69 15.75 7.95
N LEU A 206 -0.56 15.90 8.40
CA LEU A 206 -1.63 14.94 8.12
C LEU A 206 -1.97 14.87 6.63
N GLY A 207 -2.06 16.01 5.95
CA GLY A 207 -2.22 16.03 4.50
C GLY A 207 -1.10 15.27 3.79
N GLN A 208 0.16 15.54 4.17
CA GLN A 208 1.33 14.88 3.58
C GLN A 208 1.36 13.37 3.79
N VAL A 209 0.93 12.86 4.96
CA VAL A 209 0.89 11.41 5.19
C VAL A 209 -0.24 10.73 4.41
N LEU A 210 -1.36 11.42 4.19
CA LEU A 210 -2.48 10.90 3.37
C LEU A 210 -2.15 10.88 1.88
N THR A 211 -1.23 11.73 1.43
CA THR A 211 -0.78 11.84 0.04
C THR A 211 0.54 11.12 -0.24
N PHE A 212 0.94 10.14 0.59
CA PHE A 212 2.10 9.30 0.29
C PHE A 212 1.95 8.63 -1.08
N ASP A 213 3.06 8.35 -1.76
CA ASP A 213 2.98 7.79 -3.11
C ASP A 213 2.43 6.35 -3.08
N ARG A 214 1.16 6.18 -3.48
CA ARG A 214 0.48 4.89 -3.58
C ARG A 214 0.90 4.08 -4.79
N CYS A 215 1.58 4.69 -5.77
CA CYS A 215 2.04 3.97 -6.95
C CYS A 215 3.00 2.85 -6.56
N VAL A 216 3.79 3.03 -5.50
CA VAL A 216 4.73 2.01 -5.00
C VAL A 216 4.06 0.73 -4.52
N LEU A 217 2.74 0.76 -4.27
CA LEU A 217 1.95 -0.38 -3.78
C LEU A 217 1.45 -1.28 -4.91
N HIS A 218 1.65 -0.87 -6.16
CA HIS A 218 1.38 -1.73 -7.31
C HIS A 218 2.71 -2.19 -7.91
N ALA A 219 2.78 -3.47 -8.27
CA ALA A 219 4.05 -4.11 -8.58
C ALA A 219 4.67 -3.64 -9.91
N CYS A 220 3.90 -3.09 -10.86
CA CYS A 220 4.46 -2.60 -12.12
C CYS A 220 3.59 -1.52 -12.77
N TRP A 221 4.21 -0.38 -13.11
CA TRP A 221 3.60 0.67 -13.92
C TRP A 221 4.24 0.73 -15.29
N GLU A 222 3.43 0.96 -16.31
CA GLU A 222 3.90 1.29 -17.65
C GLU A 222 4.16 2.81 -17.70
N THR A 223 5.43 3.20 -17.67
CA THR A 223 5.82 4.61 -17.68
C THR A 223 5.42 5.26 -19.01
N VAL A 224 4.70 6.37 -18.92
CA VAL A 224 4.51 7.28 -20.06
C VAL A 224 5.83 8.04 -20.24
N HIS A 225 6.36 8.06 -21.46
CA HIS A 225 7.64 8.72 -21.73
C HIS A 225 7.55 10.23 -21.49
N GLU A 226 8.60 10.75 -20.86
CA GLU A 226 8.89 12.15 -20.49
C GLU A 226 8.20 12.64 -19.20
N PRO A 227 8.83 12.45 -18.02
CA PRO A 227 8.47 13.24 -16.87
C PRO A 227 8.83 14.70 -17.17
N GLU A 228 7.82 15.54 -17.38
CA GLU A 228 8.02 16.97 -17.13
C GLU A 228 8.50 17.10 -15.67
N ALA A 229 9.55 17.88 -15.46
CA ALA A 229 10.16 18.02 -14.15
C ALA A 229 9.13 18.60 -13.17
N ASP A 230 8.72 17.78 -12.20
CA ASP A 230 7.89 18.15 -11.05
C ASP A 230 6.59 18.88 -11.46
N PRO A 231 5.57 18.16 -11.95
CA PRO A 231 4.34 18.79 -12.38
C PRO A 231 3.69 19.49 -11.18
N ASP A 232 3.64 20.82 -11.25
CA ASP A 232 3.01 21.65 -10.22
C ASP A 232 1.59 21.12 -9.96
N PRO A 233 1.23 20.75 -8.72
CA PRO A 233 -0.11 20.28 -8.36
C PRO A 233 -1.24 21.23 -8.81
N ASP A 234 -0.97 22.54 -8.89
CA ASP A 234 -1.90 23.56 -9.42
C ASP A 234 -2.07 23.51 -10.95
N THR A 235 -1.15 22.85 -11.65
CA THR A 235 -1.22 22.59 -13.10
C THR A 235 -1.92 21.26 -13.40
N LEU A 236 -1.91 20.31 -12.45
CA LEU A 236 -2.43 18.95 -12.65
C LEU A 236 -3.96 18.84 -12.58
N PHE A 237 -4.62 19.54 -11.65
CA PHE A 237 -6.07 19.42 -11.43
C PHE A 237 -6.81 20.74 -11.68
N GLY A 238 -6.24 21.59 -12.54
CA GLY A 238 -6.47 23.01 -12.42
C GLY A 238 -5.99 23.50 -11.04
N PRO A 239 -6.27 24.74 -10.69
CA PRO A 239 -5.71 25.25 -9.46
C PRO A 239 -6.35 24.50 -8.29
N LEU A 240 -5.52 23.82 -7.49
CA LEU A 240 -5.83 23.50 -6.11
C LEU A 240 -6.08 24.79 -5.29
N SER A 241 -6.19 25.96 -5.93
CA SER A 241 -6.69 27.27 -5.48
C SER A 241 -7.79 27.22 -4.42
N HIS A 242 -8.66 26.21 -4.41
CA HIS A 242 -9.70 26.09 -3.38
C HIS A 242 -9.17 25.60 -2.02
N LEU A 243 -7.97 25.01 -1.97
CA LEU A 243 -7.25 24.55 -0.77
C LEU A 243 -6.33 25.62 -0.14
N HIS A 244 -6.26 26.83 -0.70
CA HIS A 244 -5.47 27.92 -0.10
C HIS A 244 -6.06 28.44 1.23
N ASP A 245 -7.34 28.16 1.49
CA ASP A 245 -7.94 28.34 2.80
C ASP A 245 -7.54 27.17 3.71
N ALA A 246 -6.74 27.46 4.73
CA ALA A 246 -6.33 26.49 5.75
C ALA A 246 -7.54 25.76 6.38
N THR A 247 -8.69 26.42 6.50
CA THR A 247 -9.92 25.83 7.03
C THR A 247 -10.49 24.76 6.08
N GLN A 248 -10.47 25.02 4.78
CA GLN A 248 -10.94 24.06 3.77
C GLN A 248 -9.99 22.88 3.66
N LEU A 249 -8.68 23.12 3.72
CA LEU A 249 -7.69 22.06 3.74
C LEU A 249 -7.86 21.13 4.96
N ILE A 250 -8.05 21.69 6.16
CA ILE A 250 -8.33 20.89 7.37
C ILE A 250 -9.56 20.00 7.15
N ARG A 251 -10.67 20.57 6.67
CA ARG A 251 -11.91 19.82 6.44
C ARG A 251 -11.75 18.72 5.38
N ALA A 252 -11.01 18.99 4.31
CA ALA A 252 -10.73 18.02 3.26
C ALA A 252 -9.86 16.87 3.78
N VAL A 253 -8.81 17.17 4.56
CA VAL A 253 -7.94 16.18 5.21
C VAL A 253 -8.74 15.30 6.17
N GLU A 254 -9.54 15.90 7.06
CA GLU A 254 -10.41 15.18 7.99
C GLU A 254 -11.44 14.29 7.26
N MET A 255 -12.00 14.78 6.16
CA MET A 255 -12.95 14.04 5.34
C MET A 255 -12.28 12.86 4.63
N LEU A 256 -11.10 13.07 4.02
CA LEU A 256 -10.33 12.01 3.38
C LEU A 256 -9.93 10.93 4.39
N GLN A 257 -9.43 11.33 5.56
CA GLN A 257 -9.07 10.41 6.63
C GLN A 257 -10.28 9.57 7.07
N ARG A 258 -11.45 10.19 7.28
CA ARG A 258 -12.70 9.47 7.63
C ARG A 258 -13.14 8.52 6.50
N ALA A 259 -13.02 8.94 5.25
CA ALA A 259 -13.39 8.14 4.09
C ALA A 259 -12.48 6.90 3.95
N LEU A 260 -11.16 7.07 4.06
CA LEU A 260 -10.19 5.97 4.01
C LEU A 260 -10.35 5.01 5.19
N ALA A 261 -10.54 5.53 6.40
CA ALA A 261 -10.85 4.71 7.58
C ALA A 261 -12.13 3.87 7.38
N SER A 262 -13.15 4.46 6.76
CA SER A 262 -14.38 3.75 6.40
C SER A 262 -14.14 2.68 5.35
N CYS A 263 -13.31 2.96 4.34
CA CYS A 263 -12.93 2.00 3.31
C CYS A 263 -12.23 0.78 3.91
N ALA A 264 -11.26 0.98 4.81
CA ALA A 264 -10.58 -0.12 5.51
C ALA A 264 -11.57 -0.96 6.32
N ARG A 265 -12.40 -0.32 7.15
CA ARG A 265 -13.39 -1.04 7.99
C ARG A 265 -14.44 -1.82 7.19
N GLN A 266 -14.77 -1.35 5.99
CA GLN A 266 -15.82 -1.93 5.15
C GLN A 266 -15.26 -2.64 3.91
N GLU A 267 -13.96 -2.97 3.89
CA GLU A 267 -13.28 -3.39 2.67
C GLU A 267 -13.98 -4.57 1.97
N GLU A 268 -14.34 -5.62 2.71
CA GLU A 268 -15.01 -6.79 2.14
C GLU A 268 -16.40 -6.46 1.58
N ALA A 269 -17.19 -5.66 2.30
CA ALA A 269 -18.52 -5.25 1.87
C ALA A 269 -18.46 -4.34 0.62
N LEU A 270 -17.50 -3.41 0.61
CA LEU A 270 -17.23 -2.54 -0.53
C LEU A 270 -16.77 -3.36 -1.75
N ARG A 271 -15.82 -4.27 -1.56
CA ARG A 271 -15.32 -5.15 -2.63
C ARG A 271 -16.44 -6.01 -3.21
N ALA A 272 -17.29 -6.62 -2.38
CA ALA A 272 -18.43 -7.42 -2.84
C ALA A 272 -19.44 -6.58 -3.63
N ARG A 273 -19.75 -5.37 -3.15
CA ARG A 273 -20.66 -4.44 -3.84
C ARG A 273 -20.09 -3.97 -5.17
N LEU A 274 -18.81 -3.59 -5.21
CA LEU A 274 -18.12 -3.12 -6.42
C LEU A 274 -17.90 -4.25 -7.44
N ALA A 275 -17.75 -5.51 -7.00
CA ALA A 275 -17.68 -6.66 -7.89
C ALA A 275 -18.98 -6.88 -8.68
N SER A 276 -20.13 -6.47 -8.14
CA SER A 276 -21.44 -6.53 -8.81
C SER A 276 -21.73 -5.34 -9.73
N ARG A 277 -20.79 -4.39 -9.83
CA ARG A 277 -20.99 -3.16 -10.59
C ARG A 277 -21.12 -3.44 -12.08
N SER A 278 -22.10 -2.79 -12.72
CA SER A 278 -22.30 -2.88 -14.15
C SER A 278 -21.21 -2.12 -14.92
N TRP A 279 -20.55 -2.82 -15.83
CA TRP A 279 -19.60 -2.24 -16.77
C TRP A 279 -20.23 -2.22 -18.16
N HIS A 280 -20.28 -1.05 -18.79
CA HIS A 280 -20.78 -0.92 -20.15
C HIS A 280 -19.61 -1.00 -21.13
N ARG A 281 -19.61 -1.97 -22.03
CA ARG A 281 -18.60 -2.01 -23.09
C ARG A 281 -18.95 -0.96 -24.14
N THR A 282 -18.01 -0.06 -24.42
CA THR A 282 -18.12 0.93 -25.49
C THR A 282 -16.93 0.78 -26.41
N THR A 283 -17.17 0.87 -27.72
CA THR A 283 -16.12 0.81 -28.74
C THR A 283 -15.99 2.18 -29.37
N SER A 284 -14.81 2.78 -29.25
CA SER A 284 -14.46 4.03 -29.93
C SER A 284 -13.32 3.75 -30.91
N GLY A 285 -13.61 3.88 -32.20
CA GLY A 285 -12.68 3.50 -33.25
C GLY A 285 -12.27 2.02 -33.16
N LYS A 286 -10.98 1.76 -32.94
CA LYS A 286 -10.42 0.40 -32.84
C LYS A 286 -10.32 -0.12 -31.40
N VAL A 287 -10.63 0.70 -30.39
CA VAL A 287 -10.43 0.36 -28.98
C VAL A 287 -11.77 0.14 -28.31
N SER A 288 -11.90 -0.99 -27.60
CA SER A 288 -13.07 -1.28 -26.76
C SER A 288 -12.68 -1.18 -25.29
N TYR A 289 -13.40 -0.35 -24.55
CA TYR A 289 -13.20 -0.14 -23.11
C TYR A 289 -14.49 -0.43 -22.33
N GLU A 290 -14.31 -0.79 -21.07
CA GLU A 290 -15.38 -0.93 -20.09
C GLU A 290 -15.56 0.40 -19.37
N GLN A 291 -16.77 0.97 -19.40
CA GLN A 291 -17.07 2.23 -18.73
C GLN A 291 -18.01 2.08 -17.55
N SER A 292 -17.79 2.91 -16.54
CA SER A 292 -18.65 3.09 -15.38
C SER A 292 -18.77 4.57 -15.04
N ARG A 293 -19.87 4.97 -14.41
CA ARG A 293 -20.16 6.35 -14.00
C ARG A 293 -20.52 6.38 -12.52
N GLN A 294 -20.18 7.48 -11.85
CA GLN A 294 -20.47 7.70 -10.44
C GLN A 294 -20.76 9.18 -10.18
N VAL A 295 -21.75 9.46 -9.34
CA VAL A 295 -22.08 10.82 -8.89
C VAL A 295 -21.67 10.95 -7.42
N ILE A 296 -20.79 11.91 -7.13
CA ILE A 296 -20.25 12.16 -5.80
C ILE A 296 -21.01 13.33 -5.18
N HIS A 297 -22.00 13.01 -4.35
CA HIS A 297 -22.87 13.99 -3.72
C HIS A 297 -22.84 13.92 -2.18
N ASP A 298 -22.15 12.91 -1.63
CA ASP A 298 -21.96 12.73 -0.20
C ASP A 298 -20.67 11.94 0.11
N GLU A 299 -20.34 11.81 1.40
CA GLU A 299 -19.16 11.07 1.87
C GLU A 299 -19.24 9.57 1.54
N THR A 300 -20.43 8.99 1.41
CA THR A 300 -20.62 7.56 1.08
C THR A 300 -20.22 7.30 -0.37
N ALA A 301 -20.65 8.17 -1.28
CA ALA A 301 -20.28 8.11 -2.68
C ALA A 301 -18.77 8.35 -2.87
N LEU A 302 -18.15 9.23 -2.07
CA LEU A 302 -16.70 9.41 -2.07
C LEU A 302 -15.97 8.14 -1.62
N GLN A 303 -16.43 7.49 -0.54
CA GLN A 303 -15.87 6.22 -0.06
C GLN A 303 -15.93 5.13 -1.14
N GLU A 304 -17.07 5.00 -1.82
CA GLU A 304 -17.21 4.05 -2.93
C GLU A 304 -16.27 4.36 -4.10
N ALA A 305 -16.04 5.65 -4.40
CA ALA A 305 -15.13 6.06 -5.46
C ALA A 305 -13.68 5.71 -5.11
N ILE A 306 -13.24 6.03 -3.89
CA ILE A 306 -11.90 5.68 -3.38
C ILE A 306 -11.71 4.16 -3.39
N ALA A 307 -12.67 3.41 -2.85
CA ALA A 307 -12.61 1.95 -2.83
C ALA A 307 -12.56 1.35 -4.24
N LEU A 308 -13.30 1.92 -5.20
CA LEU A 308 -13.25 1.51 -6.61
C LEU A 308 -11.86 1.74 -7.22
N VAL A 309 -11.25 2.92 -7.02
CA VAL A 309 -9.90 3.20 -7.54
C VAL A 309 -8.88 2.26 -6.91
N ASN A 310 -8.87 2.12 -5.57
CA ASN A 310 -8.00 1.19 -4.87
C ASN A 310 -8.17 -0.25 -5.40
N GLN A 311 -9.41 -0.71 -5.59
CA GLN A 311 -9.68 -2.05 -6.12
C GLN A 311 -9.13 -2.21 -7.54
N LEU A 312 -9.38 -1.24 -8.42
CA LEU A 312 -8.95 -1.31 -9.81
C LEU A 312 -7.41 -1.33 -9.94
N CYS A 313 -6.71 -0.55 -9.12
CA CYS A 313 -5.25 -0.53 -9.10
C CYS A 313 -4.67 -1.78 -8.43
N PHE A 314 -5.13 -2.14 -7.22
CA PHE A 314 -4.50 -3.19 -6.43
C PHE A 314 -4.88 -4.63 -6.83
N GLU A 315 -6.01 -4.83 -7.51
CA GLU A 315 -6.41 -6.15 -8.01
C GLU A 315 -5.89 -6.43 -9.43
N ALA A 316 -5.10 -5.53 -10.03
CA ALA A 316 -4.47 -5.72 -11.33
C ALA A 316 -3.20 -6.60 -11.27
N ARG A 317 -3.21 -7.66 -10.46
CA ARG A 317 -2.08 -8.59 -10.34
C ARG A 317 -1.74 -9.20 -11.70
N GLY A 318 -0.45 -9.18 -12.07
CA GLY A 318 0.01 -9.68 -13.37
C GLY A 318 -0.10 -8.68 -14.52
N TYR A 319 -0.50 -7.43 -14.26
CA TYR A 319 -0.55 -6.36 -15.27
C TYR A 319 0.30 -5.16 -14.87
N ALA A 320 0.99 -4.61 -15.86
CA ALA A 320 1.51 -3.26 -15.79
C ALA A 320 0.33 -2.30 -16.02
N LEU A 321 0.23 -1.30 -15.15
CA LEU A 321 -0.83 -0.31 -15.25
C LEU A 321 -0.31 0.95 -15.92
N ARG A 322 -1.11 1.50 -16.83
CA ARG A 322 -1.03 2.91 -17.22
C ARG A 322 -2.31 3.59 -16.77
N MET A 323 -2.17 4.72 -16.09
CA MET A 323 -3.27 5.50 -15.55
C MET A 323 -3.27 6.90 -16.14
N HIS A 324 -4.44 7.36 -16.56
CA HIS A 324 -4.65 8.72 -17.04
C HIS A 324 -5.84 9.36 -16.32
N TRP A 325 -5.59 10.50 -15.69
CA TRP A 325 -6.60 11.33 -15.05
C TRP A 325 -6.91 12.54 -15.92
N GLN A 326 -8.20 12.86 -16.04
CA GLN A 326 -8.63 14.02 -16.81
C GLN A 326 -9.77 14.75 -16.12
N GLN A 327 -9.66 16.07 -16.06
CA GLN A 327 -10.70 16.96 -15.54
C GLN A 327 -11.37 17.75 -16.68
N TYR A 328 -12.68 17.89 -16.59
CA TYR A 328 -13.53 18.55 -17.58
C TYR A 328 -14.30 19.71 -16.93
N GLU A 329 -13.67 20.88 -16.80
CA GLU A 329 -14.32 22.08 -16.25
C GLU A 329 -15.20 22.83 -17.27
N THR A 330 -14.74 22.89 -18.53
CA THR A 330 -15.35 23.75 -19.57
C THR A 330 -16.72 23.28 -20.07
N LEU A 331 -17.13 22.03 -19.78
CA LEU A 331 -18.43 21.52 -20.20
C LEU A 331 -19.60 22.20 -19.47
N PHE A 332 -19.39 22.73 -18.27
CA PHE A 332 -20.46 23.30 -17.41
C PHE A 332 -20.33 24.81 -17.21
N ALA A 333 -19.14 25.39 -17.41
CA ALA A 333 -18.88 26.82 -17.22
C ALA A 333 -19.71 27.75 -18.14
N GLN A 334 -20.20 27.26 -19.29
CA GLN A 334 -20.99 28.05 -20.23
C GLN A 334 -22.49 28.12 -19.89
N HIS A 335 -23.00 27.29 -18.97
CA HIS A 335 -24.45 27.22 -18.68
C HIS A 335 -24.83 27.67 -17.26
N ASP A 336 -23.89 27.69 -16.30
CA ASP A 336 -24.16 27.96 -14.89
C ASP A 336 -23.35 29.18 -14.36
N GLN A 337 -23.45 30.36 -15.00
CA GLN A 337 -22.74 31.57 -14.53
C GLN A 337 -23.19 32.08 -13.15
N GLU A 338 -24.33 31.60 -12.62
CA GLU A 338 -24.89 32.02 -11.32
C GLU A 338 -24.76 30.95 -10.22
N ARG A 339 -24.24 29.75 -10.52
CA ARG A 339 -24.11 28.61 -9.58
C ARG A 339 -22.67 28.07 -9.61
N GLN A 340 -22.22 27.43 -8.52
CA GLN A 340 -20.99 26.66 -8.57
C GLN A 340 -21.12 25.59 -9.68
N PRO A 341 -20.24 25.57 -10.69
CA PRO A 341 -20.35 24.65 -11.82
C PRO A 341 -20.16 23.21 -11.37
N ALA A 342 -20.77 22.27 -12.09
CA ALA A 342 -20.48 20.86 -11.88
C ALA A 342 -19.07 20.53 -12.38
N HIS A 343 -18.37 19.62 -11.72
CA HIS A 343 -17.04 19.16 -12.12
C HIS A 343 -17.08 17.68 -12.48
N LEU A 344 -16.41 17.32 -13.58
CA LEU A 344 -16.37 15.96 -14.10
C LEU A 344 -14.93 15.48 -14.23
N TYR A 345 -14.64 14.34 -13.62
CA TYR A 345 -13.34 13.68 -13.69
C TYR A 345 -13.48 12.34 -14.43
N CYS A 346 -12.44 11.96 -15.15
CA CYS A 346 -12.32 10.66 -15.80
C CYS A 346 -11.01 9.99 -15.40
N LEU A 347 -11.11 8.76 -14.89
CA LEU A 347 -10.01 7.83 -14.70
C LEU A 347 -9.98 6.84 -15.86
N GLN A 348 -8.89 6.80 -16.60
CA GLN A 348 -8.63 5.76 -17.58
C GLN A 348 -7.52 4.83 -17.07
N LEU A 349 -7.77 3.53 -17.10
CA LEU A 349 -6.83 2.49 -16.73
C LEU A 349 -6.62 1.54 -17.90
N ILE A 350 -5.36 1.37 -18.30
CA ILE A 350 -4.93 0.44 -19.33
C ILE A 350 -4.14 -0.67 -18.64
N PHE A 351 -4.45 -1.91 -18.98
CA PHE A 351 -3.87 -3.11 -18.38
C PHE A 351 -3.02 -3.83 -19.42
N THR A 352 -1.70 -3.76 -19.27
CA THR A 352 -0.75 -4.44 -20.15
C THR A 352 -0.21 -5.67 -19.42
N PRO A 353 -0.40 -6.91 -19.93
CA PRO A 353 0.11 -8.11 -19.25
C PRO A 353 1.61 -8.03 -18.96
N TRP A 354 2.05 -8.44 -17.76
CA TRP A 354 3.49 -8.46 -17.42
C TRP A 354 4.31 -9.29 -18.38
N THR A 355 3.74 -10.34 -18.97
CA THR A 355 4.41 -11.15 -19.99
C THR A 355 4.87 -10.31 -21.18
N GLU A 356 4.08 -9.32 -21.59
CA GLU A 356 4.40 -8.42 -22.70
C GLU A 356 5.49 -7.40 -22.31
N VAL A 357 5.40 -6.86 -21.09
CA VAL A 357 6.39 -5.91 -20.57
C VAL A 357 7.74 -6.59 -20.31
N LEU A 358 7.73 -7.75 -19.66
CA LEU A 358 8.92 -8.49 -19.28
C LEU A 358 9.66 -9.08 -20.48
N THR A 359 8.96 -9.53 -21.52
CA THR A 359 9.61 -9.96 -22.77
C THR A 359 10.25 -8.79 -23.52
N THR A 360 9.75 -7.56 -23.32
CA THR A 360 10.37 -6.35 -23.87
C THR A 360 11.64 -5.95 -23.11
N ILE A 361 11.62 -6.01 -21.77
CA ILE A 361 12.74 -5.56 -20.91
C ILE A 361 13.82 -6.63 -20.73
N ALA A 362 13.41 -7.90 -20.67
CA ALA A 362 14.28 -9.05 -20.44
C ALA A 362 13.94 -10.15 -21.48
N PRO A 363 14.35 -9.95 -22.76
CA PRO A 363 14.00 -10.84 -23.87
C PRO A 363 14.57 -12.26 -23.77
N TRP A 364 15.42 -12.51 -22.77
CA TRP A 364 16.00 -13.82 -22.47
C TRP A 364 15.12 -14.67 -21.55
N MET A 365 14.05 -14.12 -20.95
CA MET A 365 13.07 -14.91 -20.21
C MET A 365 12.10 -15.61 -21.16
N ASP A 366 11.89 -16.91 -20.94
CA ASP A 366 10.90 -17.68 -21.69
C ASP A 366 9.49 -17.26 -21.24
N ALA A 367 8.69 -16.74 -22.19
CA ALA A 367 7.31 -16.36 -21.93
C ALA A 367 6.46 -17.55 -21.46
N ALA A 368 6.86 -18.80 -21.76
CA ALA A 368 6.20 -20.01 -21.28
C ALA A 368 6.42 -20.29 -19.77
N GLU A 369 7.44 -19.69 -19.16
CA GLU A 369 7.71 -19.80 -17.71
C GLU A 369 6.93 -18.76 -16.89
N LEU A 370 6.31 -17.77 -17.55
CA LEU A 370 5.53 -16.74 -16.90
C LEU A 370 4.06 -17.19 -16.72
N PRO A 371 3.40 -16.83 -15.60
CA PRO A 371 2.02 -17.20 -15.37
C PRO A 371 1.10 -16.60 -16.45
N PRO A 372 0.11 -17.38 -16.96
CA PRO A 372 -0.81 -16.88 -17.97
C PRO A 372 -1.66 -15.74 -17.41
N CYS A 373 -1.69 -14.62 -18.13
CA CYS A 373 -2.45 -13.43 -17.75
C CYS A 373 -3.59 -13.22 -18.75
N PRO A 374 -4.87 -13.30 -18.33
CA PRO A 374 -5.99 -13.19 -19.26
C PRO A 374 -6.07 -11.78 -19.88
N PRO A 375 -6.58 -11.62 -21.10
CA PRO A 375 -6.78 -10.28 -21.67
C PRO A 375 -7.80 -9.52 -20.82
N ARG A 376 -7.46 -8.29 -20.44
CA ARG A 376 -8.33 -7.39 -19.67
C ARG A 376 -8.62 -6.14 -20.50
N HIS A 377 -9.87 -5.72 -20.54
CA HIS A 377 -10.24 -4.49 -21.25
C HIS A 377 -9.74 -3.26 -20.49
N PRO A 378 -9.30 -2.20 -21.19
CA PRO A 378 -9.14 -0.89 -20.59
C PRO A 378 -10.44 -0.45 -19.90
N ARG A 379 -10.31 0.28 -18.80
CA ARG A 379 -11.44 0.79 -18.01
C ARG A 379 -11.46 2.30 -18.01
N ALA A 380 -12.66 2.87 -18.10
CA ALA A 380 -12.91 4.29 -17.94
C ALA A 380 -13.95 4.50 -16.83
N VAL A 381 -13.62 5.29 -15.81
CA VAL A 381 -14.56 5.62 -14.73
C VAL A 381 -14.76 7.12 -14.68
N TRP A 382 -16.01 7.54 -14.78
CA TRP A 382 -16.41 8.94 -14.74
C TRP A 382 -16.96 9.30 -13.35
N PHE A 383 -16.47 10.38 -12.77
CA PHE A 383 -16.88 10.89 -11.46
C PHE A 383 -17.45 12.30 -11.61
N LEU A 384 -18.72 12.49 -11.30
CA LEU A 384 -19.43 13.76 -11.38
C LEU A 384 -19.65 14.36 -9.99
N PHE A 385 -19.17 15.57 -9.78
CA PHE A 385 -19.44 16.44 -8.64
C PHE A 385 -20.53 17.45 -9.07
N PRO A 386 -21.78 17.32 -8.59
CA PRO A 386 -22.93 18.06 -9.14
C PRO A 386 -22.97 19.54 -8.70
N SER A 387 -23.58 20.40 -9.51
CA SER A 387 -23.78 21.81 -9.16
C SER A 387 -24.84 22.02 -8.08
N GLY A 388 -24.74 23.13 -7.34
CA GLY A 388 -25.82 23.63 -6.47
C GLY A 388 -25.81 23.19 -5.01
N GLN A 389 -24.81 22.40 -4.58
CA GLN A 389 -24.51 22.14 -3.16
C GLN A 389 -23.05 22.49 -2.88
N ASP A 390 -22.73 22.94 -1.66
CA ASP A 390 -21.34 23.16 -1.26
C ASP A 390 -20.65 21.80 -1.05
N ILE A 391 -20.15 21.24 -2.15
CA ILE A 391 -19.39 19.99 -2.21
C ILE A 391 -17.88 20.23 -2.23
N THR A 392 -17.45 21.47 -1.98
CA THR A 392 -16.03 21.86 -1.99
C THR A 392 -15.15 20.95 -1.13
N PRO A 393 -15.55 20.58 0.11
CA PRO A 393 -14.72 19.68 0.93
C PRO A 393 -14.66 18.24 0.39
N LEU A 394 -15.73 17.75 -0.25
CA LEU A 394 -15.79 16.42 -0.87
C LEU A 394 -14.85 16.32 -2.06
N GLU A 395 -14.91 17.32 -2.93
CA GLU A 395 -14.06 17.41 -4.11
C GLU A 395 -12.59 17.60 -3.73
N ALA A 396 -12.31 18.46 -2.74
CA ALA A 396 -10.97 18.65 -2.22
C ALA A 396 -10.40 17.35 -1.62
N ALA A 397 -11.20 16.59 -0.87
CA ALA A 397 -10.79 15.28 -0.34
C ALA A 397 -10.51 14.27 -1.47
N TRP A 398 -11.31 14.29 -2.54
CA TRP A 398 -11.09 13.49 -3.73
C TRP A 398 -9.78 13.85 -4.44
N GLN A 399 -9.52 15.14 -4.68
CA GLN A 399 -8.28 15.61 -5.31
C GLN A 399 -7.04 15.21 -4.50
N LEU A 400 -7.08 15.36 -3.16
CA LEU A 400 -6.03 14.88 -2.27
C LEU A 400 -5.78 13.37 -2.41
N PHE A 401 -6.84 12.57 -2.54
CA PHE A 401 -6.69 11.15 -2.83
C PHE A 401 -6.04 10.91 -4.20
N VAL A 402 -6.45 11.61 -5.24
CA VAL A 402 -5.87 11.45 -6.59
C VAL A 402 -4.39 11.85 -6.62
N LEU A 403 -3.99 12.90 -5.88
CA LEU A 403 -2.59 13.33 -5.76
C LEU A 403 -1.65 12.23 -5.25
N SER A 404 -2.15 11.31 -4.41
CA SER A 404 -1.35 10.16 -3.95
C SER A 404 -0.96 9.17 -5.06
N TRP A 405 -1.45 9.37 -6.28
CA TRP A 405 -1.16 8.54 -7.45
C TRP A 405 -0.42 9.28 -8.58
N VAL A 406 -0.01 10.53 -8.36
CA VAL A 406 0.53 11.41 -9.41
C VAL A 406 1.79 10.85 -10.08
N ASN A 407 2.66 10.18 -9.32
CA ASN A 407 3.97 9.75 -9.80
C ASN A 407 3.93 8.77 -10.98
N CYS A 408 2.84 8.03 -11.15
CA CYS A 408 2.67 7.07 -12.25
C CYS A 408 1.39 7.33 -13.06
N ALA A 409 0.78 8.51 -12.88
CA ALA A 409 -0.38 8.94 -13.66
C ALA A 409 0.02 10.00 -14.69
N ASP A 410 -0.51 9.86 -15.91
CA ASP A 410 -0.61 10.98 -16.82
C ASP A 410 -1.84 11.81 -16.43
N ILE A 411 -1.71 13.13 -16.35
CA ILE A 411 -2.78 14.00 -15.88
C ILE A 411 -2.94 15.14 -16.88
N SER A 412 -4.15 15.32 -17.38
CA SER A 412 -4.46 16.37 -18.34
C SER A 412 -5.61 17.27 -17.88
N TYR A 413 -5.42 18.57 -18.12
CA TYR A 413 -6.43 19.61 -17.96
C TYR A 413 -6.80 20.12 -19.36
N GLU A 414 -8.08 20.02 -19.73
CA GLU A 414 -8.61 20.37 -21.06
C GLU A 414 -7.94 19.62 -22.23
N GLY A 415 -8.68 18.68 -22.83
CA GLY A 415 -8.11 17.65 -23.70
C GLY A 415 -7.35 18.16 -24.94
N LEU A 416 -6.09 17.73 -25.07
CA LEU A 416 -5.42 17.57 -26.37
C LEU A 416 -5.61 16.18 -26.98
N PHE A 417 -6.33 15.27 -26.31
CA PHE A 417 -6.80 14.04 -26.95
C PHE A 417 -8.23 14.24 -27.47
N HIS A 418 -8.36 14.14 -28.79
CA HIS A 418 -9.63 14.09 -29.51
C HIS A 418 -10.59 13.08 -28.87
N THR A 419 -11.46 13.55 -27.97
CA THR A 419 -12.65 12.81 -27.58
C THR A 419 -13.64 12.90 -28.74
N SER A 420 -13.62 11.89 -29.60
CA SER A 420 -14.78 11.58 -30.43
C SER A 420 -15.92 11.20 -29.49
N THR A 421 -16.88 12.12 -29.37
CA THR A 421 -18.20 12.05 -28.73
C THR A 421 -18.31 12.55 -27.28
N SER A 422 -19.22 13.52 -27.15
CA SER A 422 -19.68 14.13 -25.91
C SER A 422 -20.41 13.09 -25.03
N PRO A 423 -20.27 13.14 -23.70
CA PRO A 423 -20.87 12.17 -22.78
C PRO A 423 -22.42 12.25 -22.69
N LEU A 424 -23.06 13.19 -23.37
CA LEU A 424 -24.52 13.43 -23.33
C LEU A 424 -25.30 12.90 -24.54
N GLN A 425 -24.66 12.28 -25.52
CA GLN A 425 -25.40 11.63 -26.61
C GLN A 425 -25.86 10.23 -26.18
N ASP A 426 -26.95 10.21 -25.41
CA ASP A 426 -27.72 9.00 -25.20
C ASP A 426 -28.56 8.68 -26.45
N SER A 427 -28.63 7.38 -26.71
CA SER A 427 -29.36 6.64 -27.73
C SER A 427 -30.66 7.30 -28.23
N GLY A 428 -30.63 7.78 -29.48
CA GLY A 428 -31.77 8.30 -30.21
C GLY A 428 -31.98 7.66 -31.57
N GLU A 429 -31.95 6.34 -31.68
CA GLU A 429 -32.40 5.66 -32.90
C GLU A 429 -33.26 4.42 -32.59
N SER A 430 -34.59 4.57 -32.70
CA SER A 430 -35.33 3.80 -33.72
C SER A 430 -36.77 4.31 -33.90
N GLN A 431 -36.97 4.98 -35.04
CA GLN A 431 -38.06 4.77 -36.01
C GLN A 431 -39.50 4.58 -35.50
N ARG A 432 -40.34 5.60 -35.77
CA ARG A 432 -41.68 5.39 -36.36
C ARG A 432 -42.18 6.66 -37.05
N ALA A 433 -42.08 6.69 -38.38
CA ALA A 433 -43.15 7.13 -39.28
C ALA A 433 -42.74 6.79 -40.72
N VAL A 434 -43.23 5.65 -41.21
CA VAL A 434 -43.42 5.47 -42.65
C VAL A 434 -44.62 6.33 -43.01
N THR A 435 -44.41 7.37 -43.81
CA THR A 435 -45.48 8.00 -44.59
C THR A 435 -45.08 7.92 -46.04
N SER A 436 -45.66 6.94 -46.73
CA SER A 436 -45.78 6.91 -48.17
C SER A 436 -46.96 7.79 -48.54
N GLU A 437 -46.70 9.06 -48.85
CA GLU A 437 -47.60 9.84 -49.72
C GLU A 437 -47.21 9.52 -51.17
N ASP A 438 -47.77 8.43 -51.67
CA ASP A 438 -48.25 8.44 -53.05
C ASP A 438 -49.49 9.34 -53.06
N MET A 439 -49.41 10.47 -53.76
CA MET A 439 -50.40 10.89 -54.77
C MET A 439 -50.07 12.29 -55.31
N GLU A 440 -49.61 12.27 -56.56
CA GLU A 440 -50.04 13.14 -57.68
C GLU A 440 -49.45 14.56 -57.84
N GLY A 441 -48.92 14.78 -59.06
CA GLY A 441 -48.65 16.11 -59.58
C GLY A 441 -47.99 16.18 -60.98
N VAL A 442 -48.74 15.76 -62.01
CA VAL A 442 -48.60 16.07 -63.47
C VAL A 442 -47.58 15.27 -64.30
#